data_AF-K0THQ6-F1
#
_entry.id   AF-K0THQ6-F1
#
_cell.length_a   1.000
_cell.length_b   1.000
_cell.length_c   1.000
_cell.angle_alpha   90.00
_cell.angle_beta   90.00
_cell.angle_gamma   90.00
#
_symmetry.space_group_name_H-M   'P 1'
#
loop_
_entity.id
_entity.type
_entity.pdbx_description
1 polymer ?
#
loop_
_entity_poly.entity_id
_entity_poly.type
_entity_poly.pdbx_seq_one_letter_code
_entity_poly.pdbx_strand_id
1 'polypeptide(L)'
;MAVGKRGMFDCAFCRTPCPDSDADHLAMIQARVKKKDPEAANYLGQKYFFGSLGLQKDMQKAVELYTKAAELGSIDALFSLGDAYYFGEGVQEDKGKAYEIYKKAAMQGHVE
;
A
#
# COMPACT_ATOMS: atom_id res chain seq x y z
N MET A 1 -11.08 28.41 -12.58
CA MET A 1 -9.64 28.12 -12.39
C MET A 1 -9.26 28.59 -10.99
N ALA A 2 -9.30 27.71 -10.00
CA ALA A 2 -9.01 28.10 -8.61
C ALA A 2 -7.50 27.98 -8.36
N VAL A 3 -6.83 29.13 -8.29
CA VAL A 3 -5.45 29.25 -7.82
C VAL A 3 -5.45 29.00 -6.32
N GLY A 4 -5.06 27.79 -5.92
CA GLY A 4 -4.84 27.43 -4.51
C GLY A 4 -3.73 28.28 -3.92
N LYS A 5 -3.99 28.88 -2.75
CA LYS A 5 -3.07 29.77 -2.04
C LYS A 5 -1.84 28.97 -1.59
N ARG A 6 -0.65 29.44 -1.98
CA ARG A 6 0.66 28.92 -1.56
C ARG A 6 0.77 28.92 -0.04
N GLY A 7 0.85 27.75 0.58
CA GLY A 7 1.15 27.60 1.99
C GLY A 7 2.67 27.65 2.19
N MET A 8 3.12 28.12 3.35
CA MET A 8 4.56 28.19 3.70
C MET A 8 5.24 26.79 3.76
N PHE A 9 4.47 25.71 3.64
CA PHE A 9 4.92 24.31 3.75
C PHE A 9 5.03 23.59 2.39
N ASP A 10 4.78 24.27 1.28
CA ASP A 10 5.02 23.71 -0.06
C ASP A 10 6.53 23.57 -0.31
N CYS A 11 7.02 22.35 -0.57
CA CYS A 11 8.41 22.16 -1.03
C CYS A 11 8.65 23.01 -2.29
N ALA A 12 9.56 23.99 -2.18
CA ALA A 12 9.83 25.00 -3.21
C ALA A 12 10.26 24.40 -4.56
N PHE A 13 10.69 23.14 -4.59
CA PHE A 13 11.18 22.45 -5.78
C PHE A 13 10.11 21.62 -6.50
N CYS A 14 9.22 20.92 -5.77
CA CYS A 14 8.30 19.94 -6.35
C CYS A 14 6.83 20.39 -6.47
N ARG A 15 6.44 21.55 -5.90
CA ARG A 15 5.04 22.08 -5.92
C ARG A 15 3.98 21.04 -5.51
N THR A 16 4.38 20.01 -4.79
CA THR A 16 3.46 19.03 -4.20
C THR A 16 3.16 19.46 -2.78
N PRO A 17 1.88 19.49 -2.37
CA PRO A 17 1.52 19.77 -0.99
C PRO A 17 2.20 18.73 -0.09
N CYS A 18 2.98 19.20 0.88
CA CYS A 18 3.41 18.34 1.98
C CYS A 18 2.17 18.05 2.82
N PRO A 19 1.91 16.79 3.19
CA PRO A 19 0.72 16.49 3.97
C PRO A 19 0.86 17.09 5.37
N ASP A 20 0.09 18.15 5.66
CA ASP A 20 0.01 18.79 6.98
C ASP A 20 -0.77 17.94 8.01
N SER A 21 -1.49 16.90 7.56
CA SER A 21 -2.34 16.06 8.41
C SER A 21 -2.43 14.63 7.88
N ASP A 22 -2.69 13.66 8.76
CA ASP A 22 -2.84 12.25 8.41
C ASP A 22 -3.90 12.01 7.31
N ALA A 23 -4.98 12.78 7.32
CA ALA A 23 -6.05 12.71 6.31
C ALA A 23 -5.60 13.17 4.91
N ASP A 24 -4.74 14.19 4.82
CA ASP A 24 -4.20 14.66 3.54
C ASP A 24 -3.19 13.66 2.98
N HIS A 25 -2.36 13.09 3.86
CA HIS A 25 -1.45 12.00 3.50
C HIS A 25 -2.23 10.79 2.96
N LEU A 26 -3.33 10.41 3.62
CA LEU A 26 -4.22 9.34 3.15
C LEU A 26 -4.78 9.63 1.76
N ALA A 27 -5.29 10.85 1.54
CA ALA A 27 -5.85 11.27 0.27
C ALA A 27 -4.81 11.23 -0.86
N MET A 28 -3.58 11.65 -0.58
CA MET A 28 -2.46 11.56 -1.52
C MET A 28 -2.16 10.10 -1.90
N ILE A 29 -2.08 9.19 -0.93
CA ILE A 29 -1.82 7.76 -1.19
C ILE A 29 -2.97 7.18 -2.01
N GLN A 30 -4.23 7.45 -1.65
CA GLN A 30 -5.40 6.99 -2.40
C GLN A 30 -5.41 7.51 -3.84
N ALA A 31 -4.94 8.74 -4.08
CA ALA A 31 -4.80 9.26 -5.44
C ALA A 31 -3.75 8.49 -6.26
N ARG A 32 -2.64 8.07 -5.64
CA ARG A 32 -1.63 7.20 -6.28
C ARG A 32 -2.17 5.80 -6.54
N VAL A 33 -2.92 5.22 -5.60
CA VAL A 33 -3.60 3.93 -5.81
C VAL A 33 -4.57 3.98 -7.00
N LYS A 34 -5.33 5.07 -7.16
CA LYS A 34 -6.18 5.28 -8.35
C LYS A 34 -5.40 5.36 -9.65
N LYS A 35 -4.15 5.82 -9.62
CA LYS A 35 -3.22 5.81 -10.76
C LYS A 35 -2.57 4.44 -11.00
N LYS A 36 -3.00 3.39 -10.28
CA LYS A 36 -2.46 2.03 -10.36
C LYS A 36 -0.97 1.96 -9.97
N ASP A 37 -0.60 2.72 -8.95
CA ASP A 37 0.74 2.68 -8.37
C ASP A 37 0.84 1.49 -7.38
N PRO A 38 1.69 0.47 -7.67
CA PRO A 38 1.84 -0.71 -6.83
C PRO A 38 2.35 -0.40 -5.41
N GLU A 39 3.34 0.48 -5.31
CA GLU A 39 3.98 0.85 -4.04
C GLU A 39 2.99 1.60 -3.14
N ALA A 40 2.20 2.50 -3.71
CA ALA A 40 1.18 3.22 -2.97
C ALA A 40 0.08 2.30 -2.42
N ALA A 41 -0.32 1.28 -3.19
CA ALA A 41 -1.30 0.30 -2.75
C ALA A 41 -0.74 -0.58 -1.62
N ASN A 42 0.51 -1.01 -1.72
CA ASN A 42 1.21 -1.71 -0.64
C ASN A 42 1.30 -0.85 0.63
N TYR A 43 1.72 0.40 0.50
CA TYR A 43 1.84 1.31 1.62
C TYR A 43 0.48 1.58 2.30
N LEU A 44 -0.59 1.76 1.52
CA LEU A 44 -1.94 1.89 2.07
C LEU A 44 -2.38 0.63 2.81
N GLY A 45 -2.06 -0.55 2.27
CA GLY A 45 -2.29 -1.83 2.92
C GLY A 45 -1.62 -1.90 4.30
N GLN A 46 -0.35 -1.49 4.39
CA GLN A 46 0.36 -1.44 5.68
C GLN A 46 -0.31 -0.48 6.67
N LYS A 47 -0.81 0.68 6.23
CA LYS A 47 -1.54 1.60 7.13
C LYS A 47 -2.82 1.00 7.66
N TYR A 48 -3.56 0.23 6.86
CA TYR A 48 -4.72 -0.54 7.33
C TYR A 48 -4.32 -1.69 8.26
N PHE A 49 -3.18 -2.35 8.02
CA PHE A 49 -2.67 -3.42 8.87
C PHE A 49 -2.28 -2.90 10.28
N PHE A 50 -1.59 -1.76 10.36
CA PHE A 50 -1.19 -1.16 11.63
C PHE A 50 -2.26 -0.25 12.25
N GLY A 51 -3.31 0.13 11.51
CA GLY A 51 -4.29 1.12 11.98
C GLY A 51 -3.66 2.49 12.21
N SER A 52 -2.84 2.95 11.26
CA SER A 52 -2.12 4.24 11.32
C SER A 52 -2.72 5.25 10.33
N LEU A 53 -2.31 6.52 10.39
CA LEU A 53 -2.84 7.58 9.51
C LEU A 53 -4.32 7.93 9.76
N GLY A 54 -4.81 7.75 10.99
CA GLY A 54 -6.22 7.96 11.34
C GLY A 54 -7.16 6.89 10.78
N LEU A 55 -6.63 5.77 10.28
CA LEU A 55 -7.39 4.60 9.86
C LEU A 55 -7.61 3.64 11.02
N GLN A 56 -8.78 3.01 11.06
CA GLN A 56 -8.99 1.86 11.92
C GLN A 56 -8.26 0.64 11.33
N LYS A 57 -7.68 -0.18 12.20
CA LYS A 57 -7.03 -1.44 11.82
C LYS A 57 -8.04 -2.34 11.10
N ASP A 58 -7.74 -2.67 9.84
CA ASP A 58 -8.57 -3.50 8.98
C ASP A 58 -7.67 -4.42 8.13
N MET A 59 -7.51 -5.64 8.62
CA MET A 59 -6.63 -6.63 8.00
C MET A 59 -7.19 -7.15 6.67
N GLN A 60 -8.52 -7.31 6.56
CA GLN A 60 -9.16 -7.76 5.31
C GLN A 60 -8.89 -6.78 4.18
N LYS A 61 -9.07 -5.49 4.48
CA LYS A 61 -8.83 -4.43 3.52
C LYS A 61 -7.35 -4.29 3.16
N ALA A 62 -6.44 -4.53 4.11
CA ALA A 62 -5.01 -4.57 3.84
C ALA A 62 -4.66 -5.67 2.82
N VAL A 63 -5.18 -6.89 3.01
CA VAL A 63 -5.00 -8.02 2.10
C VAL A 63 -5.54 -7.72 0.70
N GLU A 64 -6.72 -7.11 0.59
CA GLU A 64 -7.28 -6.70 -0.70
C GLU A 64 -6.36 -5.71 -1.44
N LEU A 65 -5.76 -4.77 -0.71
CA LEU A 65 -4.82 -3.80 -1.28
C LEU A 65 -3.50 -4.45 -1.69
N TYR A 66 -2.96 -5.36 -0.88
CA TYR A 66 -1.78 -6.15 -1.25
C TYR A 66 -2.03 -6.99 -2.49
N THR A 67 -3.23 -7.59 -2.61
CA THR A 67 -3.61 -8.36 -3.79
C THR A 67 -3.62 -7.47 -5.04
N LYS A 68 -4.23 -6.28 -4.97
CA LYS A 68 -4.20 -5.32 -6.08
C LYS A 68 -2.78 -4.87 -6.45
N ALA A 69 -1.94 -4.63 -5.46
CA ALA A 69 -0.54 -4.26 -5.69
C ALA A 69 0.26 -5.42 -6.31
N ALA A 70 0.02 -6.64 -5.88
CA ALA A 70 0.61 -7.85 -6.46
C ALA A 70 0.18 -8.07 -7.92
N GLU A 71 -1.09 -7.81 -8.26
CA GLU A 71 -1.57 -7.83 -9.65
C GLU A 71 -0.89 -6.78 -10.53
N LEU A 72 -0.42 -5.67 -9.94
CA LEU A 72 0.36 -4.63 -10.61
C LEU A 72 1.86 -4.96 -10.68
N GLY A 73 2.29 -6.12 -10.17
CA GLY A 73 3.68 -6.56 -10.18
C GLY A 73 4.52 -6.06 -9.00
N SER A 74 3.89 -5.65 -7.89
CA SER A 74 4.61 -5.31 -6.67
C SER A 74 5.13 -6.55 -5.97
N ILE A 75 6.45 -6.69 -5.92
CA ILE A 75 7.12 -7.76 -5.17
C ILE A 75 6.87 -7.60 -3.67
N ASP A 76 6.98 -6.37 -3.13
CA ASP A 76 6.73 -6.08 -1.71
C ASP A 76 5.31 -6.45 -1.28
N ALA A 77 4.33 -6.24 -2.15
CA ALA A 77 2.95 -6.62 -1.86
C ALA A 77 2.75 -8.13 -1.87
N LEU A 78 3.43 -8.87 -2.74
CA LEU A 78 3.41 -10.33 -2.71
C LEU A 78 4.00 -10.87 -1.41
N PHE A 79 5.11 -10.30 -0.92
CA PHE A 79 5.65 -10.65 0.39
C PHE A 79 4.64 -10.36 1.52
N SER A 80 4.09 -9.14 1.55
CA SER A 80 3.10 -8.74 2.56
C SER A 80 1.84 -9.62 2.53
N LEU A 81 1.41 -10.05 1.34
CA LEU A 81 0.29 -10.97 1.17
C LEU A 81 0.65 -12.38 1.66
N GLY A 82 1.87 -12.85 1.37
CA GLY A 82 2.39 -14.11 1.88
C GLY A 82 2.40 -14.15 3.41
N ASP A 83 2.86 -13.06 4.05
CA ASP A 83 2.85 -12.94 5.51
C ASP A 83 1.42 -12.97 6.06
N ALA A 84 0.48 -12.26 5.43
CA ALA A 84 -0.92 -12.28 5.85
C ALA A 84 -1.54 -13.69 5.83
N TYR A 85 -1.25 -14.50 4.80
CA TYR A 85 -1.69 -15.91 4.74
C TYR A 85 -0.93 -16.83 5.69
N TYR A 86 0.35 -16.54 5.98
CA TYR A 86 1.18 -17.33 6.87
C TYR A 86 0.77 -17.18 8.34
N PHE A 87 0.46 -15.95 8.76
CA PHE A 87 0.01 -15.64 10.12
C PHE A 87 -1.52 -15.70 10.29
N GLY A 88 -2.28 -15.82 9.20
CA GLY A 88 -3.74 -15.78 9.24
C GLY A 88 -4.30 -14.41 9.64
N GLU A 89 -3.58 -13.33 9.33
CA GLU A 89 -3.95 -11.98 9.71
C GLU A 89 -4.87 -11.35 8.66
N GLY A 90 -6.17 -11.35 8.92
CA GLY A 90 -7.20 -10.81 8.02
C GLY A 90 -7.70 -11.77 6.95
N VAL A 91 -7.07 -12.92 6.82
CA VAL A 91 -7.49 -14.04 5.97
C VAL A 91 -7.41 -15.34 6.77
N GLN A 92 -8.06 -16.37 6.26
CA GLN A 92 -7.87 -17.71 6.78
C GLN A 92 -6.39 -18.11 6.59
N GLU A 93 -5.75 -18.54 7.68
CA GLU A 93 -4.38 -19.08 7.65
C GLU A 93 -4.30 -20.18 6.59
N ASP A 94 -3.39 -20.01 5.63
CA ASP A 94 -3.16 -20.97 4.57
C ASP A 94 -1.68 -20.92 4.19
N LYS A 95 -0.88 -21.70 4.92
CA LYS A 95 0.57 -21.81 4.70
C LYS A 95 0.91 -22.35 3.31
N GLY A 96 0.02 -23.15 2.72
CA GLY A 96 0.18 -23.64 1.35
C GLY A 96 0.09 -22.51 0.34
N LYS A 97 -0.93 -21.65 0.47
CA LYS A 97 -1.05 -20.43 -0.36
C LYS A 97 0.08 -19.44 -0.09
N ALA A 98 0.47 -19.24 1.17
CA ALA A 98 1.58 -18.36 1.51
C ALA A 98 2.87 -18.79 0.78
N TYR A 99 3.18 -20.09 0.80
CA TYR A 99 4.33 -20.64 0.09
C TYR A 99 4.27 -20.41 -1.43
N GLU A 100 3.11 -20.63 -2.05
CA GLU A 100 2.92 -20.36 -3.48
C GLU A 100 3.10 -18.88 -3.83
N ILE A 101 2.63 -17.97 -2.97
CA ILE A 101 2.79 -16.52 -3.13
C ILE A 101 4.26 -16.12 -2.97
N TYR A 102 4.97 -16.63 -1.95
CA TYR A 102 6.40 -16.39 -1.78
C TYR A 102 7.22 -16.90 -2.95
N LYS A 103 6.87 -18.08 -3.49
CA LYS A 103 7.51 -18.61 -4.70
C LYS A 103 7.29 -17.68 -5.89
N LYS A 104 6.09 -17.15 -6.09
CA LYS A 104 5.82 -16.13 -7.14
C LYS A 104 6.62 -14.85 -6.91
N ALA A 105 6.72 -14.37 -5.66
CA ALA A 105 7.52 -13.20 -5.31
C ALA A 105 9.00 -13.41 -5.64
N ALA A 106 9.56 -14.57 -5.26
CA ALA A 106 10.93 -14.96 -5.56
C ALA A 106 11.18 -15.07 -7.07
N MET A 107 10.22 -15.60 -7.83
CA MET A 107 10.32 -15.67 -9.30
C MET A 107 10.28 -14.29 -9.96
N GLN A 108 9.46 -13.35 -9.47
CA GLN A 108 9.43 -11.97 -9.97
C GLN A 108 10.67 -11.17 -9.57
N GLY A 109 11.20 -11.39 -8.37
CA GLY A 109 12.43 -10.74 -7.90
C GLY A 109 13.71 -11.25 -8.57
N HIS A 110 13.66 -12.40 -9.24
CA HIS A 110 14.80 -12.99 -9.96
C HIS A 110 14.90 -12.58 -11.43
N VAL A 111 14.02 -11.71 -11.92
CA VAL A 111 14.11 -11.16 -13.27
C VAL A 111 15.15 -10.02 -13.26
N GLU A 112 16.43 -10.39 -13.19
CA GLU A 112 17.58 -9.52 -13.54
C GLU A 112 17.72 -9.36 -15.06
#